data_AF-A0A950ALS7-F1
#
_entry.id   AF-A0A950ALS7-F1
#
_cell.length_a   1.000
_cell.length_b   1.000
_cell.length_c   1.000
_cell.angle_alpha   90.00
_cell.angle_beta   90.00
_cell.angle_gamma   90.00
#
_symmetry.space_group_name_H-M   'P 1'
#
loop_
_entity.id
_entity.type
_entity.pdbx_description
1 polymer ?
#
loop_
_entity_poly.entity_id
_entity_poly.type
_entity_poly.pdbx_seq_one_letter_code
_entity_poly.pdbx_strand_id
1 'polypeptide(L)'
;MRVLLTLPTTLAIAKAVQFIKAGSSAWIHQTFPNLRSFAWQQGYGAFSVGVSQVQETVHYIDQQLEHHRTRTFQEEYLAILKKHDAHFDEKYLWN
;
A
#
# COMPACT_ATOMS: atom_id res chain seq x y z
N MET A 1 5.10 -1.35 2.70
CA MET A 1 4.39 -2.59 2.35
C MET A 1 3.34 -2.28 1.29
N ARG A 2 3.25 -3.10 0.25
CA ARG A 2 2.19 -3.04 -0.78
C ARG A 2 1.56 -4.42 -0.89
N VAL A 3 0.25 -4.47 -1.07
CA VAL A 3 -0.53 -5.72 -1.14
C VAL A 3 -1.62 -5.55 -2.19
N LEU A 4 -1.79 -6.56 -3.03
CA LEU A 4 -2.96 -6.68 -3.92
C LEU A 4 -3.97 -7.61 -3.26
N LEU A 5 -5.22 -7.16 -3.15
CA LEU A 5 -6.27 -7.86 -2.42
C LEU A 5 -7.53 -7.97 -3.28
N THR A 6 -8.16 -9.14 -3.25
CA THR A 6 -9.56 -9.31 -3.64
C THR A 6 -10.40 -9.28 -2.37
N LEU A 7 -11.33 -8.34 -2.26
CA LEU A 7 -12.18 -8.16 -1.09
C LEU A 7 -13.66 -8.41 -1.46
N PRO A 8 -14.46 -9.02 -0.58
CA PRO A 8 -15.92 -9.02 -0.72
C PRO A 8 -16.44 -7.58 -0.75
N THR A 9 -17.49 -7.33 -1.55
CA THR A 9 -18.12 -5.99 -1.66
C THR A 9 -18.73 -5.49 -0.35
N THR A 10 -19.01 -6.40 0.59
CA THR A 10 -19.53 -6.11 1.92
C THR A 10 -18.45 -5.67 2.92
N LEU A 11 -17.17 -5.82 2.58
CA LEU A 11 -16.06 -5.47 3.46
C LEU A 11 -15.48 -4.11 3.09
N ALA A 12 -15.62 -3.14 3.99
CA ALA A 12 -15.00 -1.84 3.81
C ALA A 12 -13.47 -1.94 3.75
N ILE A 13 -12.85 -1.21 2.83
CA ILE A 13 -11.38 -1.15 2.65
C ILE A 13 -10.69 -0.76 3.96
N ALA A 14 -11.21 0.25 4.66
CA ALA A 14 -10.70 0.69 5.96
C ALA A 14 -10.65 -0.46 6.99
N LYS A 15 -11.66 -1.34 6.97
CA LYS A 15 -11.75 -2.48 7.87
C LYS A 15 -10.74 -3.57 7.51
N ALA A 16 -10.57 -3.85 6.22
CA ALA A 16 -9.55 -4.77 5.73
C ALA A 16 -8.14 -4.29 6.13
N VAL A 17 -7.82 -3.00 5.92
CA VAL A 17 -6.53 -2.42 6.30
C VAL A 17 -6.33 -2.46 7.82
N GLN A 18 -7.38 -2.19 8.61
CA GLN A 18 -7.32 -2.32 10.07
C GLN A 18 -6.90 -3.73 10.49
N PHE A 19 -7.52 -4.77 9.92
CA PHE A 19 -7.18 -6.15 10.26
C PHE A 19 -5.74 -6.51 9.89
N ILE A 20 -5.29 -6.10 8.70
CA ILE A 20 -3.91 -6.34 8.24
C ILE A 20 -2.91 -5.66 9.18
N LYS A 21 -3.11 -4.37 9.47
CA LYS A 21 -2.20 -3.61 10.35
C LYS A 21 -2.17 -4.18 11.76
N ALA A 22 -3.34 -4.44 12.36
CA ALA A 22 -3.44 -4.95 13.72
C ALA A 22 -2.84 -6.36 13.85
N GLY A 23 -3.19 -7.28 12.95
CA GLY A 23 -2.71 -8.66 12.98
C GLY A 23 -1.19 -8.74 12.79
N SER A 24 -0.66 -7.99 11.83
CA SER A 24 0.80 -7.94 11.60
C SER A 24 1.55 -7.28 12.75
N SER A 25 1.05 -6.19 13.34
CA SER A 25 1.66 -5.57 14.52
C SER A 25 1.72 -6.55 15.69
N ALA A 26 0.62 -7.24 15.99
CA ALA A 26 0.58 -8.25 17.04
C ALA A 26 1.60 -9.37 16.80
N TRP A 27 1.66 -9.90 15.56
CA TRP A 27 2.63 -10.93 15.19
C TRP A 27 4.07 -10.44 15.30
N ILE A 28 4.38 -9.21 14.84
CA ILE A 28 5.73 -8.62 14.94
C ILE A 28 6.15 -8.48 16.40
N HIS A 29 5.28 -7.92 17.25
CA HIS A 29 5.59 -7.72 18.67
C HIS A 29 5.79 -9.04 19.43
N GLN A 30 5.08 -10.10 19.03
CA GLN A 30 5.24 -11.44 19.61
C GLN A 30 6.49 -12.17 19.10
N THR A 31 6.79 -12.05 17.80
CA THR A 31 7.85 -12.84 17.15
C THR A 31 9.22 -12.19 17.26
N PHE A 32 9.28 -10.85 17.30
CA PHE A 32 10.53 -10.08 17.28
C PHE A 32 10.62 -9.17 18.51
N PRO A 33 11.19 -9.67 19.63
CA PRO A 33 11.30 -8.92 20.89
C PRO A 33 12.11 -7.62 20.79
N ASN A 34 12.92 -7.46 19.75
CA ASN A 34 13.72 -6.27 19.43
C ASN A 34 12.92 -5.20 18.65
N LEU A 35 11.73 -5.51 18.14
CA LEU A 35 10.89 -4.60 17.36
C LEU A 35 9.66 -4.09 18.15
N ARG A 36 9.75 -3.94 19.47
CA ARG A 36 8.62 -3.49 20.32
C ARG A 36 8.09 -2.10 19.96
N SER A 37 8.94 -1.24 19.41
CA SER A 37 8.55 0.10 18.96
C SER A 37 7.95 0.12 17.55
N PHE A 38 7.85 -1.03 16.88
CA PHE A 38 7.24 -1.10 15.55
C PHE A 38 5.81 -0.59 15.61
N ALA A 39 5.52 0.39 14.75
CA ALA A 39 4.19 0.91 14.52
C ALA A 39 4.01 1.19 13.03
N TRP A 40 2.80 0.92 12.53
CA TRP A 40 2.43 1.36 11.19
C TRP A 40 2.26 2.88 11.15
N GLN A 41 2.58 3.49 10.00
CA GLN A 41 2.11 4.84 9.70
C GLN A 41 0.58 4.94 9.83
N GLN A 42 0.06 6.08 10.25
CA GLN A 42 -1.38 6.26 10.48
C GLN A 42 -2.19 6.06 9.18
N GLY A 43 -1.75 6.66 8.08
CA GLY A 43 -2.43 6.60 6.78
C GLY A 43 -2.27 5.29 5.99
N TYR A 44 -3.03 5.18 4.91
CA TYR A 44 -2.88 4.15 3.88
C TYR A 44 -3.38 4.70 2.54
N GLY A 45 -2.79 4.22 1.43
CA GLY A 45 -3.31 4.43 0.08
C GLY A 45 -4.06 3.19 -0.39
N ALA A 46 -5.18 3.38 -1.08
CA ALA A 46 -5.97 2.30 -1.67
C ALA A 46 -6.38 2.68 -3.09
N PHE A 47 -6.19 1.76 -4.03
CA PHE A 47 -6.50 1.94 -5.44
C PHE A 47 -7.25 0.72 -5.96
N SER A 48 -8.33 0.95 -6.70
CA SER A 48 -9.07 -0.10 -7.38
C SER A 48 -8.33 -0.51 -8.66
N VAL A 49 -8.23 -1.82 -8.91
CA VAL A 49 -7.55 -2.38 -10.07
C VAL A 49 -8.55 -3.19 -10.87
N GLY A 50 -8.66 -2.91 -12.18
CA GLY A 50 -9.49 -3.70 -13.08
C GLY A 50 -8.89 -5.08 -13.34
N VAL A 51 -9.73 -6.08 -13.68
CA VAL A 51 -9.28 -7.46 -13.92
C VAL A 51 -8.16 -7.54 -14.98
N SER A 52 -8.26 -6.74 -16.04
CA SER A 52 -7.23 -6.66 -17.10
C SER A 52 -5.88 -6.14 -16.61
N GLN A 53 -5.85 -5.40 -15.50
CA GLN A 53 -4.65 -4.79 -14.92
C GLN A 53 -4.02 -5.63 -13.81
N VAL A 54 -4.62 -6.76 -13.44
CA VAL A 54 -4.14 -7.61 -12.33
C VAL A 54 -2.74 -8.13 -12.59
N GLN A 55 -2.47 -8.67 -13.79
CA GLN A 55 -1.16 -9.24 -14.12
C GLN A 55 -0.06 -8.16 -14.11
N GLU A 56 -0.35 -6.99 -14.67
CA GLU A 56 0.56 -5.84 -14.64
C GLU A 56 0.82 -5.38 -13.19
N THR A 57 -0.22 -5.37 -12.35
CA THR A 57 -0.11 -4.96 -10.95
C THR A 57 0.68 -5.95 -10.11
N VAL A 58 0.51 -7.25 -10.35
CA VAL A 58 1.33 -8.29 -9.69
C VAL A 58 2.80 -8.11 -10.06
N HIS A 59 3.09 -7.96 -11.35
CA HIS A 59 4.46 -7.74 -11.82
C HIS A 59 5.07 -6.48 -11.21
N TYR A 60 4.31 -5.39 -11.14
CA TYR A 60 4.72 -4.17 -10.50
C TYR A 60 5.06 -4.36 -9.01
N ILE A 61 4.23 -5.09 -8.25
CA ILE A 61 4.48 -5.36 -6.83
C ILE A 61 5.74 -6.22 -6.64
N ASP A 62 5.99 -7.18 -7.52
CA ASP A 62 7.14 -8.08 -7.43
C ASP A 62 8.46 -7.33 -7.71
N GLN A 63 8.47 -6.46 -8.73
CA GLN A 63 9.66 -5.68 -9.13
C GLN A 63 9.94 -4.46 -8.24
N GLN A 64 9.07 -4.18 -7.26
CA GLN A 64 9.21 -3.04 -6.35
C GLN A 64 10.58 -2.95 -5.66
N LEU A 65 11.13 -4.09 -5.23
CA LEU A 65 12.42 -4.11 -4.52
C LEU A 65 13.57 -3.55 -5.38
N GLU A 66 13.52 -3.76 -6.69
CA GLU A 66 14.53 -3.27 -7.64
C GLU A 66 14.29 -1.80 -7.99
N HIS A 67 13.03 -1.39 -8.18
CA HIS A 67 12.67 0.00 -8.46
C HIS A 67 12.93 0.95 -7.29
N HIS A 68 12.69 0.55 -6.04
CA HIS A 68 12.98 1.36 -4.84
C HIS A 68 14.47 1.67 -4.63
N ARG A 69 15.36 1.02 -5.38
CA ARG A 69 16.79 1.36 -5.40
C ARG A 69 17.08 2.62 -6.22
N THR A 70 16.15 3.04 -7.09
CA THR A 70 16.33 4.13 -8.07
C THR A 70 15.20 5.16 -8.10
N ARG A 71 14.03 4.84 -7.53
CA ARG A 71 12.86 5.71 -7.44
C ARG A 71 12.32 5.79 -6.02
N THR A 72 11.92 6.99 -5.62
CA THR A 72 11.31 7.25 -4.33
C THR A 72 9.84 6.85 -4.31
N PHE A 73 9.30 6.58 -3.12
CA PHE A 73 7.85 6.34 -2.93
C PHE A 73 6.99 7.49 -3.49
N GLN A 74 7.46 8.73 -3.38
CA GLN A 74 6.72 9.91 -3.84
C GLN A 74 6.55 9.92 -5.36
N GLU A 75 7.63 9.62 -6.09
CA GLU A 75 7.60 9.52 -7.55
C GLU A 75 6.67 8.41 -8.04
N GLU A 76 6.66 7.26 -7.35
CA GLU A 76 5.76 6.16 -7.69
C GLU A 76 4.30 6.49 -7.39
N TYR A 77 4.03 7.15 -6.26
CA TYR A 77 2.68 7.57 -5.91
C TYR A 77 2.13 8.57 -6.93
N LEU A 78 2.93 9.56 -7.34
CA LEU A 78 2.57 10.50 -8.40
C LEU A 78 2.37 9.80 -9.76
N ALA A 79 3.20 8.82 -10.10
CA ALA A 79 3.06 8.06 -11.34
C ALA A 79 1.76 7.25 -11.38
N ILE A 80 1.37 6.63 -10.27
CA ILE A 80 0.09 5.92 -10.14
C ILE A 80 -1.07 6.90 -10.29
N LEU A 81 -1.04 8.02 -9.58
CA LEU A 81 -2.12 9.00 -9.66
C LEU A 81 -2.29 9.57 -11.07
N LYS A 82 -1.18 9.85 -11.77
CA LYS A 82 -1.19 10.27 -13.19
C LYS A 82 -1.72 9.18 -14.11
N LYS A 83 -1.34 7.91 -13.90
CA LYS A 83 -1.81 6.76 -14.71
C LYS A 83 -3.32 6.55 -14.58
N HIS A 84 -3.90 6.90 -13.43
CA HIS A 84 -5.33 6.75 -13.15
C HIS A 84 -6.16 8.02 -13.36
N ASP A 85 -5.59 9.06 -13.98
CA ASP A 85 -6.24 10.37 -14.23
C ASP A 85 -6.90 10.96 -12.97
N ALA A 86 -6.31 10.70 -11.80
CA ALA A 86 -6.82 11.24 -10.56
C ALA A 86 -6.53 12.75 -10.53
N HIS A 87 -7.54 13.58 -10.30
CA HIS A 87 -7.33 14.98 -9.95
C HIS A 87 -6.80 15.06 -8.51
N PHE A 88 -5.51 15.39 -8.36
CA PHE A 88 -4.89 15.65 -7.07
C PHE A 88 -4.10 16.96 -7.12
N ASP A 89 -4.00 17.62 -5.97
CA ASP A 89 -3.14 18.78 -5.79
C ASP A 89 -1.93 18.33 -4.95
N GLU A 90 -0.74 18.40 -5.56
CA GLU A 90 0.52 17.92 -4.97
C GLU A 90 0.80 18.52 -3.59
N LYS A 91 0.29 19.74 -3.32
CA LYS A 91 0.47 20.43 -2.03
C LYS A 91 -0.24 19.76 -0.85
N TYR A 92 -1.18 18.86 -1.11
CA TYR A 92 -1.92 18.11 -0.08
C TYR A 92 -1.49 16.65 0.04
N LEU A 93 -0.54 16.19 -0.77
CA LEU A 93 -0.12 14.77 -0.75
C LEU A 93 0.87 14.43 0.37
N TRP A 94 1.55 15.44 0.93
CA TRP A 94 2.70 15.27 1.81
C TRP A 94 2.59 15.97 3.18
N ASN A 95 1.42 16.54 3.49
CA ASN A 95 1.14 17.21 4.76
C ASN A 95 0.49 16.26 5.78
#